data_AF-A0A956IX38-F1
#
_entry.id   AF-A0A956IX38-F1
#
_cell.length_a   1.000
_cell.length_b   1.000
_cell.length_c   1.000
_cell.angle_alpha   90.00
_cell.angle_beta   90.00
_cell.angle_gamma   90.00
#
_symmetry.space_group_name_H-M   'P 1'
#
loop_
_entity.id
_entity.type
_entity.pdbx_description
1 polymer ?
#
loop_
_entity_poly.entity_id
_entity_poly.type
_entity_poly.pdbx_seq_one_letter_code
_entity_poly.pdbx_strand_id
1 'polypeptide(L)'
;MPTSPLVFNVAAAGQPERPLEMVGHLFDARGRLIASAPVTNGRLAFDVDPARLSRASLYVAPVDPEGAAPTVAVMKRLAAYQPTVALRPGPAAIAVKIPEDLWKRWLFCVTRVVGRVVRPVEIGGEIHELPVCHARVHICEVDPWPDIFTRIPDPKILRLRDELLHLVERVPRPPIPDPGPLIRPRVPVRVVRPAIDARLLREIEAETPMIRVGAVSEASEAVPFASLMSAAELHTLAATREAAGVDLAAMSAIRLEVPAALRNALSSPSASVIRNALAANTEVLMPALCWWPWVWPFVRYDEVKVVETDEHGRFEANILYPCNGDKPDVYAWVEYCIGGTWTAVLKPPAACATHWNYASGSELVLRVRDPRVPWCEEPPTLPGKKVGVLTLGNAINVHQVDQGSGLVPGGRPMGGSIEPTVWFGQQLQAGIGASHYKWSYRRVNPDKSPVEDWIACDEREVGRHYGVIGADSKIHFKSYKLGPDEAVSGDSLFKIPPKDPPAGSWAPQLNARANTASAYLWSGSRTEYARIPDGLYELKLELFQVSGGTITRVKDVDFEIPPSNVAAPFPTDTDLTLVNAPEAYLIREG
;
A
#
# COMPACT_ATOMS: atom_id res chain seq x y z
N MET A 1 43.72 -0.58 -36.33
CA MET A 1 44.82 -0.30 -35.37
C MET A 1 45.25 -1.62 -34.75
N PRO A 2 46.52 -1.82 -34.38
CA PRO A 2 46.97 -3.08 -33.79
C PRO A 2 46.32 -3.27 -32.40
N THR A 3 45.54 -4.33 -32.24
CA THR A 3 45.02 -4.76 -30.94
C THR A 3 46.11 -5.50 -30.17
N SER A 4 46.04 -5.46 -28.84
CA SER A 4 46.94 -6.21 -27.97
C SER A 4 46.12 -7.01 -26.95
N PRO A 5 46.56 -8.24 -26.63
CA PRO A 5 45.86 -9.06 -25.65
C PRO A 5 45.99 -8.45 -24.26
N LEU A 6 44.88 -8.36 -23.55
CA LEU A 6 44.80 -8.00 -22.14
C LEU A 6 44.18 -9.19 -21.39
N VAL A 7 44.99 -9.85 -20.57
CA VAL A 7 44.63 -11.14 -19.95
C VAL A 7 44.58 -11.00 -18.42
N PHE A 8 43.58 -11.64 -17.81
CA PHE A 8 43.41 -11.73 -16.37
C PHE A 8 43.23 -13.19 -15.94
N ASN A 9 43.82 -13.53 -14.78
CA ASN A 9 43.51 -14.75 -14.04
C ASN A 9 42.51 -14.38 -12.95
N VAL A 10 41.26 -14.75 -13.15
CA VAL A 10 40.13 -14.46 -12.27
C VAL A 10 39.86 -15.67 -11.38
N ALA A 11 39.91 -15.49 -10.08
CA ALA A 11 39.61 -16.54 -9.10
C ALA A 11 38.65 -16.02 -8.03
N ALA A 12 37.68 -16.84 -7.62
CA ALA A 12 36.86 -16.57 -6.46
C ALA A 12 37.63 -16.91 -5.18
N ALA A 13 37.51 -16.09 -4.14
CA ALA A 13 38.01 -16.42 -2.82
C ALA A 13 37.13 -17.51 -2.19
N GLY A 14 37.74 -18.55 -1.60
CA GLY A 14 37.02 -19.74 -1.13
C GLY A 14 36.85 -20.79 -2.23
N GLN A 15 36.13 -21.88 -1.92
CA GLN A 15 35.75 -22.91 -2.89
C GLN A 15 34.24 -22.84 -3.13
N PRO A 16 33.77 -22.21 -4.21
CA PRO A 16 32.35 -22.25 -4.55
C PRO A 16 31.94 -23.68 -4.88
N GLU A 17 30.83 -24.15 -4.31
CA GLU A 17 30.32 -25.51 -4.53
C GLU A 17 29.88 -25.75 -5.98
N ARG A 18 29.55 -24.67 -6.70
CA ARG A 18 29.19 -24.68 -8.13
C ARG A 18 30.03 -23.65 -8.90
N PRO A 19 30.32 -23.87 -10.19
CA PRO A 19 31.02 -22.89 -11.02
C PRO A 19 30.26 -21.56 -11.08
N LEU A 20 30.97 -20.44 -10.93
CA LEU A 20 30.41 -19.11 -11.09
C LEU A 20 30.50 -18.67 -12.54
N GLU A 21 29.36 -18.41 -13.19
CA GLU A 21 29.33 -17.82 -14.51
C GLU A 21 29.57 -16.31 -14.39
N MET A 22 30.68 -15.84 -14.96
CA MET A 22 31.13 -14.46 -14.81
C MET A 22 31.47 -13.85 -16.18
N VAL A 23 31.26 -12.55 -16.29
CA VAL A 23 31.61 -11.75 -17.47
C VAL A 23 32.44 -10.56 -17.03
N GLY A 24 33.51 -10.28 -17.78
CA GLY A 24 34.31 -9.08 -17.63
C GLY A 24 33.86 -7.99 -18.60
N HIS A 25 33.73 -6.77 -18.10
CA HIS A 25 33.39 -5.58 -18.89
C HIS A 25 34.45 -4.49 -18.68
N LEU A 26 34.96 -3.93 -19.78
CA LEU A 26 35.86 -2.78 -19.77
C LEU A 26 35.08 -1.52 -20.11
N PHE A 27 35.20 -0.48 -19.27
CA PHE A 27 34.61 0.83 -19.51
C PHE A 27 35.69 1.91 -19.59
N ASP A 28 35.50 2.90 -20.45
CA ASP A 28 36.34 4.08 -20.48
C ASP A 28 36.05 5.05 -19.31
N ALA A 29 36.83 6.13 -19.20
CA ALA A 29 36.65 7.13 -18.14
C ALA A 29 35.29 7.86 -18.16
N ARG A 30 34.53 7.75 -19.26
CA ARG A 30 33.18 8.33 -19.41
C ARG A 30 32.09 7.28 -19.16
N GLY A 31 32.45 6.07 -18.75
CA GLY A 31 31.52 4.97 -18.50
C GLY A 31 30.97 4.32 -19.77
N ARG A 32 31.63 4.49 -20.93
CA ARG A 32 31.24 3.82 -22.18
C ARG A 32 31.94 2.48 -22.31
N LEU A 33 31.21 1.48 -22.80
CA LEU A 33 31.74 0.14 -22.98
C LEU A 33 32.86 0.13 -24.04
N ILE A 34 33.99 -0.47 -23.68
CA ILE A 34 35.12 -0.74 -24.57
C ILE A 34 34.99 -2.15 -25.15
N ALA A 35 34.84 -3.15 -24.28
CA ALA A 35 34.77 -4.56 -24.64
C ALA A 35 34.11 -5.37 -23.51
N SER A 36 33.61 -6.57 -23.85
CA SER A 36 33.08 -7.57 -22.92
C SER A 36 33.61 -8.95 -23.29
N ALA A 37 33.91 -9.79 -22.31
CA ALA A 37 34.36 -11.16 -22.54
C ALA A 37 33.96 -12.07 -21.36
N PRO A 38 33.58 -13.34 -21.61
CA PRO A 38 33.29 -14.29 -20.53
C PRO A 38 34.57 -14.70 -19.80
N VAL A 39 34.41 -15.10 -18.53
CA VAL A 39 35.47 -15.76 -17.77
C VAL A 39 35.37 -17.27 -18.02
N THR A 40 36.39 -17.87 -18.63
CA THR A 40 36.41 -19.31 -18.93
C THR A 40 37.61 -19.96 -18.25
N ASN A 41 37.38 -21.00 -17.44
CA ASN A 41 38.43 -21.68 -16.66
C ASN A 41 39.31 -20.71 -15.84
N GLY A 42 38.68 -19.68 -15.25
CA GLY A 42 39.38 -18.64 -14.49
C GLY A 42 40.22 -17.69 -15.34
N ARG A 43 40.08 -17.70 -16.67
CA ARG A 43 40.78 -16.80 -17.59
C ARG A 43 39.80 -15.83 -18.24
N LEU A 44 40.14 -14.55 -18.21
CA LEU A 44 39.43 -13.48 -18.90
C LEU A 44 40.40 -12.81 -19.87
N ALA A 45 40.02 -12.66 -21.13
CA ALA A 45 40.90 -12.10 -22.15
C ALA A 45 40.13 -11.13 -23.05
N PHE A 46 40.77 -10.01 -23.37
CA PHE A 46 40.26 -9.01 -24.31
C PHE A 46 41.31 -8.71 -25.36
N ASP A 47 40.86 -8.51 -26.61
CA ASP A 47 41.68 -7.91 -27.67
C ASP A 47 41.27 -6.46 -27.83
N VAL A 48 42.10 -5.56 -27.31
CA VAL A 48 41.76 -4.13 -27.20
C VAL A 48 42.89 -3.27 -27.73
N ASP A 49 42.52 -2.10 -28.25
CA ASP A 49 43.47 -1.05 -28.61
C ASP A 49 44.04 -0.44 -27.31
N PRO A 50 45.37 -0.51 -27.07
CA PRO A 50 46.01 0.07 -25.89
C PRO A 50 45.67 1.55 -25.66
N ALA A 51 45.42 2.32 -26.73
CA ALA A 51 45.08 3.74 -26.61
C ALA A 51 43.74 3.97 -25.87
N ARG A 52 42.82 2.99 -25.91
CA ARG A 52 41.52 3.06 -25.24
C ARG A 52 41.57 2.70 -23.75
N LEU A 53 42.69 2.18 -23.26
CA LEU A 53 42.83 1.73 -21.87
C LEU A 53 43.19 2.86 -20.88
N SER A 54 43.51 4.06 -21.38
CA SER A 54 43.82 5.20 -20.51
C SER A 54 42.63 5.53 -19.62
N ARG A 55 42.81 5.35 -18.29
CA ARG A 55 41.76 5.49 -17.27
C ARG A 55 40.55 4.57 -17.45
N ALA A 56 40.72 3.46 -18.18
CA ALA A 56 39.68 2.45 -18.26
C ALA A 56 39.56 1.68 -16.93
N SER A 57 38.37 1.13 -16.68
CA SER A 57 38.06 0.32 -15.50
C SER A 57 37.55 -1.04 -15.92
N LEU A 58 38.04 -2.09 -15.26
CA LEU A 58 37.53 -3.44 -15.37
C LEU A 58 36.44 -3.66 -14.33
N TYR A 59 35.33 -4.27 -14.75
CA TYR A 59 34.31 -4.84 -13.87
C TYR A 59 34.19 -6.32 -14.16
N VAL A 60 34.13 -7.15 -13.12
CA VAL A 60 33.82 -8.57 -13.21
C VAL A 60 32.49 -8.79 -12.48
N ALA A 61 31.49 -9.26 -13.20
CA ALA A 61 30.13 -9.41 -12.71
C ALA A 61 29.62 -10.84 -12.95
N PRO A 62 28.58 -11.29 -12.23
CA PRO A 62 27.80 -12.44 -12.68
C PRO A 62 27.14 -12.13 -14.03
N VAL A 63 26.79 -13.16 -14.79
CA VAL A 63 25.96 -13.00 -15.99
C VAL A 63 24.64 -12.34 -15.57
N ASP A 64 24.23 -11.29 -16.29
CA ASP A 64 22.96 -10.61 -16.03
C ASP A 64 21.79 -11.52 -16.48
N PRO A 65 20.90 -11.97 -15.58
CA PRO A 65 19.77 -12.83 -15.94
C PRO A 65 18.74 -12.11 -16.83
N GLU A 66 18.69 -10.78 -16.80
CA GLU A 66 17.78 -9.98 -17.63
C GLU A 66 18.38 -9.66 -19.01
N GLY A 67 19.67 -9.97 -19.24
CA GLY A 67 20.34 -9.68 -20.50
C GLY A 67 20.46 -8.18 -20.82
N ALA A 68 20.43 -7.31 -19.82
CA ALA A 68 20.51 -5.87 -20.02
C ALA A 68 21.87 -5.45 -20.62
N ALA A 69 21.86 -4.37 -21.42
CA ALA A 69 23.09 -3.85 -22.00
C ALA A 69 24.09 -3.43 -20.90
N PRO A 70 25.39 -3.80 -21.02
CA PRO A 70 26.37 -3.55 -19.97
C PRO A 70 26.68 -2.05 -19.87
N THR A 71 26.21 -1.44 -18.78
CA THR A 71 26.48 -0.05 -18.39
C THR A 71 27.02 -0.01 -16.97
N VAL A 72 27.65 1.10 -16.58
CA VAL A 72 28.13 1.28 -15.19
C VAL A 72 26.99 1.19 -14.18
N ALA A 73 25.78 1.61 -14.53
CA ALA A 73 24.59 1.46 -13.68
C ALA A 73 24.22 -0.02 -13.48
N VAL A 74 24.26 -0.83 -14.55
CA VAL A 74 24.04 -2.28 -14.48
C VAL A 74 25.15 -2.95 -13.65
N MET A 75 26.42 -2.54 -13.80
CA MET A 75 27.52 -3.07 -12.96
C MET A 75 27.29 -2.80 -11.47
N LYS A 76 26.75 -1.63 -11.11
CA LYS A 76 26.37 -1.33 -9.72
C LYS A 76 25.22 -2.22 -9.25
N ARG A 77 24.19 -2.40 -10.08
CA ARG A 77 23.04 -3.28 -9.78
C ARG A 77 23.47 -4.72 -9.54
N LEU A 78 24.37 -5.25 -10.37
CA LEU A 78 24.90 -6.62 -10.27
C LEU A 78 25.96 -6.79 -9.16
N ALA A 79 26.24 -5.73 -8.38
CA ALA A 79 27.33 -5.70 -7.42
C ALA A 79 28.65 -6.21 -8.03
N ALA A 80 28.98 -5.75 -9.24
CA ALA A 80 30.17 -6.17 -9.96
C ALA A 80 31.45 -5.80 -9.20
N TYR A 81 32.43 -6.71 -9.22
CA TYR A 81 33.73 -6.48 -8.63
C TYR A 81 34.59 -5.59 -9.53
N GLN A 82 35.00 -4.42 -9.01
CA GLN A 82 35.93 -3.52 -9.68
C GLN A 82 37.33 -3.65 -9.06
N PRO A 83 38.25 -4.46 -9.63
CA PRO A 83 39.60 -4.56 -9.12
C PRO A 83 40.39 -3.27 -9.31
N THR A 84 41.17 -2.89 -8.30
CA THR A 84 42.11 -1.77 -8.40
C THR A 84 43.43 -2.27 -9.00
N VAL A 85 43.44 -2.50 -10.32
CA VAL A 85 44.61 -3.01 -11.06
C VAL A 85 44.98 -2.08 -12.21
N ALA A 86 46.28 -1.95 -12.48
CA ALA A 86 46.75 -1.25 -13.67
C ALA A 86 46.52 -2.12 -14.91
N LEU A 87 45.72 -1.64 -15.87
CA LEU A 87 45.43 -2.34 -17.12
C LEU A 87 46.66 -2.25 -18.05
N ARG A 88 47.49 -3.29 -18.03
CA ARG A 88 48.71 -3.39 -18.83
C ARG A 88 48.53 -4.43 -19.94
N PRO A 89 48.37 -4.02 -21.21
CA PRO A 89 48.27 -4.97 -22.32
C PRO A 89 49.60 -5.73 -22.48
N GLY A 90 49.50 -7.03 -22.71
CA GLY A 90 50.63 -7.94 -22.78
C GLY A 90 50.24 -9.39 -22.47
N PRO A 91 51.16 -10.35 -22.69
CA PRO A 91 50.88 -11.78 -22.51
C PRO A 91 50.77 -12.21 -21.04
N ALA A 92 51.29 -11.40 -20.11
CA ALA A 92 51.25 -11.70 -18.69
C ALA A 92 49.84 -11.46 -18.12
N ALA A 93 49.27 -12.48 -17.49
CA ALA A 93 47.96 -12.40 -16.89
C ALA A 93 47.99 -11.61 -15.56
N ILE A 94 47.07 -10.67 -15.41
CA ILE A 94 46.87 -9.90 -14.17
C ILE A 94 45.96 -10.70 -13.22
N ALA A 95 46.38 -10.91 -11.98
CA ALA A 95 45.57 -11.63 -11.00
C ALA A 95 44.40 -10.78 -10.48
N VAL A 96 43.20 -11.34 -10.49
CA VAL A 96 41.97 -10.75 -9.95
C VAL A 96 41.34 -11.76 -9.00
N LYS A 97 41.20 -11.39 -7.72
CA LYS A 97 40.57 -12.24 -6.70
C LYS A 97 39.26 -11.64 -6.24
N ILE A 98 38.16 -12.35 -6.46
CA ILE A 98 36.81 -11.91 -6.09
C ILE A 98 36.55 -12.24 -4.62
N PRO A 99 36.19 -11.26 -3.76
CA PRO A 99 35.90 -11.50 -2.35
C PRO A 99 34.76 -12.51 -2.12
N GLU A 100 34.86 -13.29 -1.04
CA GLU A 100 33.94 -14.39 -0.76
C GLU A 100 32.52 -13.93 -0.43
N ASP A 101 32.42 -12.87 0.36
CA ASP A 101 31.19 -12.18 0.71
C ASP A 101 30.48 -11.57 -0.51
N LEU A 102 31.25 -11.20 -1.54
CA LEU A 102 30.71 -10.62 -2.77
C LEU A 102 30.09 -11.69 -3.68
N TRP A 103 30.82 -12.74 -4.02
CA TRP A 103 30.31 -13.74 -4.95
C TRP A 103 29.18 -14.58 -4.35
N LYS A 104 29.13 -14.76 -3.01
CA LYS A 104 27.98 -15.40 -2.34
C LYS A 104 26.68 -14.62 -2.54
N ARG A 105 26.74 -13.28 -2.67
CA ARG A 105 25.56 -12.45 -2.97
C ARG A 105 25.10 -12.62 -4.41
N TRP A 106 26.02 -12.87 -5.35
CA TRP A 106 25.69 -13.14 -6.76
C TRP A 106 24.90 -14.43 -6.96
N LEU A 107 24.84 -15.31 -5.96
CA LEU A 107 24.00 -16.51 -6.00
C LEU A 107 22.52 -16.21 -5.84
N PHE A 108 22.15 -15.01 -5.37
CA PHE A 108 20.77 -14.65 -5.06
C PHE A 108 20.31 -13.44 -5.86
N CYS A 109 19.12 -13.57 -6.43
CA CYS A 109 18.40 -12.57 -7.19
C CYS A 109 17.22 -12.06 -6.35
N VAL A 110 16.77 -10.85 -6.66
CA VAL A 110 15.64 -10.21 -5.98
C VAL A 110 14.53 -9.99 -6.99
N THR A 111 13.34 -10.55 -6.72
CA THR A 111 12.11 -10.20 -7.44
C THR A 111 11.34 -9.18 -6.61
N ARG A 112 10.87 -8.12 -7.27
CA ARG A 112 10.02 -7.11 -6.66
C ARG A 112 8.57 -7.41 -7.00
N VAL A 113 7.79 -7.80 -5.99
CA VAL A 113 6.34 -8.02 -6.11
C VAL A 113 5.63 -6.71 -5.80
N VAL A 114 4.84 -6.21 -6.75
CA VAL A 114 4.02 -5.00 -6.59
C VAL A 114 2.58 -5.29 -6.96
N GLY A 115 1.66 -4.58 -6.34
CA GLY A 115 0.25 -4.71 -6.69
C GLY A 115 -0.66 -3.73 -5.99
N ARG A 116 -1.95 -3.88 -6.27
CA ARG A 116 -3.04 -3.13 -5.65
C ARG A 116 -4.19 -4.04 -5.27
N VAL A 117 -4.82 -3.75 -4.15
CA VAL A 117 -6.05 -4.38 -3.68
C VAL A 117 -7.20 -3.41 -3.94
N VAL A 118 -8.21 -3.89 -4.67
CA VAL A 118 -9.37 -3.08 -5.08
C VAL A 118 -10.67 -3.81 -4.81
N ARG A 119 -11.73 -3.05 -4.56
CA ARG A 119 -13.12 -3.52 -4.49
C ARG A 119 -13.87 -3.00 -5.72
N PRO A 120 -14.38 -3.89 -6.60
CA PRO A 120 -15.24 -3.49 -7.71
C PRO A 120 -16.61 -3.08 -7.16
N VAL A 121 -17.07 -1.88 -7.50
CA VAL A 121 -18.36 -1.31 -7.10
C VAL A 121 -19.08 -0.78 -8.33
N GLU A 122 -20.38 -1.06 -8.44
CA GLU A 122 -21.20 -0.54 -9.53
C GLU A 122 -21.74 0.85 -9.16
N ILE A 123 -21.42 1.87 -9.97
CA ILE A 123 -21.90 3.25 -9.81
C ILE A 123 -22.45 3.69 -11.16
N GLY A 124 -23.74 4.00 -11.23
CA GLY A 124 -24.37 4.45 -12.49
C GLY A 124 -24.35 3.42 -13.62
N GLY A 125 -24.26 2.12 -13.32
CA GLY A 125 -24.17 1.04 -14.31
C GLY A 125 -22.75 0.73 -14.80
N GLU A 126 -21.73 1.41 -14.29
CA GLU A 126 -20.32 1.14 -14.58
C GLU A 126 -19.61 0.55 -13.35
N ILE A 127 -18.66 -0.38 -13.58
CA ILE A 127 -17.85 -0.98 -12.52
C ILE A 127 -16.61 -0.11 -12.29
N HIS A 128 -16.50 0.46 -11.09
CA HIS A 128 -15.34 1.18 -10.61
C HIS A 128 -14.50 0.33 -9.65
N GLU A 129 -13.18 0.32 -9.84
CA GLU A 129 -12.24 -0.35 -8.93
C GLU A 129 -11.77 0.62 -7.84
N LEU A 130 -12.40 0.56 -6.66
CA LEU A 130 -12.06 1.42 -5.53
C LEU A 130 -10.96 0.78 -4.67
N PRO A 131 -9.96 1.54 -4.19
CA PRO A 131 -8.81 0.98 -3.46
C PRO A 131 -9.22 0.42 -2.09
N VAL A 132 -8.52 -0.57 -1.55
CA VAL A 132 -8.74 -1.11 -0.20
C VAL A 132 -7.49 -0.87 0.68
N CYS A 133 -7.60 0.00 1.67
CA CYS A 133 -6.51 0.40 2.60
C CYS A 133 -6.41 -0.56 3.78
N HIS A 134 -5.23 -0.65 4.41
CA HIS A 134 -5.02 -1.44 5.64
C HIS A 134 -5.37 -2.93 5.53
N ALA A 135 -5.41 -3.46 4.31
CA ALA A 135 -5.57 -4.89 4.07
C ALA A 135 -4.22 -5.58 4.20
N ARG A 136 -4.20 -6.78 4.78
CA ARG A 136 -2.99 -7.61 4.81
C ARG A 136 -2.94 -8.46 3.56
N VAL A 137 -1.90 -8.29 2.78
CA VAL A 137 -1.58 -9.11 1.62
C VAL A 137 -0.53 -10.13 2.01
N HIS A 138 -0.90 -11.39 1.93
CA HIS A 138 -0.02 -12.53 2.14
C HIS A 138 0.55 -12.94 0.80
N ILE A 139 1.89 -12.91 0.70
CA ILE A 139 2.64 -13.21 -0.51
C ILE A 139 3.34 -14.54 -0.28
N CYS A 140 3.01 -15.53 -1.10
CA CYS A 140 3.50 -16.89 -1.01
C CYS A 140 4.29 -17.27 -2.26
N GLU A 141 5.31 -18.09 -2.07
CA GLU A 141 6.05 -18.78 -3.12
C GLU A 141 5.47 -20.17 -3.30
N VAL A 142 5.10 -20.53 -4.52
CA VAL A 142 4.51 -21.83 -4.85
C VAL A 142 5.60 -22.79 -5.35
N ASP A 143 5.52 -24.07 -4.97
CA ASP A 143 6.48 -25.06 -5.49
C ASP A 143 6.38 -25.16 -7.02
N PRO A 144 7.51 -25.30 -7.73
CA PRO A 144 7.49 -25.42 -9.17
C PRO A 144 6.84 -26.72 -9.65
N TRP A 145 6.22 -26.68 -10.83
CA TRP A 145 5.50 -27.82 -11.38
C TRP A 145 6.28 -29.12 -11.50
N PRO A 146 7.57 -29.15 -11.90
CA PRO A 146 8.35 -30.39 -11.90
C PRO A 146 8.32 -31.08 -10.53
N ASP A 147 8.47 -30.32 -9.44
CA ASP A 147 8.43 -30.83 -8.08
C ASP A 147 7.02 -31.22 -7.65
N ILE A 148 5.99 -30.49 -8.06
CA ILE A 148 4.59 -30.89 -7.87
C ILE A 148 4.35 -32.24 -8.55
N PHE A 149 4.76 -32.40 -9.80
CA PHE A 149 4.57 -33.63 -10.55
C PHE A 149 5.21 -34.79 -9.82
N THR A 150 6.44 -34.72 -9.29
CA THR A 150 7.04 -35.85 -8.55
C THR A 150 6.19 -36.40 -7.40
N ARG A 151 5.34 -35.57 -6.78
CA ARG A 151 4.50 -35.93 -5.64
C ARG A 151 3.16 -36.55 -6.04
N ILE A 152 2.72 -36.39 -7.28
CA ILE A 152 1.45 -36.95 -7.76
C ILE A 152 1.62 -38.46 -7.97
N PRO A 153 0.82 -39.32 -7.32
CA PRO A 153 0.90 -40.78 -7.51
C PRO A 153 0.67 -41.21 -8.96
N ASP A 154 1.30 -42.30 -9.39
CA ASP A 154 1.21 -42.82 -10.77
C ASP A 154 -0.23 -42.96 -11.30
N PRO A 155 -1.22 -43.49 -10.54
CA PRO A 155 -2.61 -43.56 -11.03
C PRO A 155 -3.19 -42.18 -11.33
N LYS A 156 -2.80 -41.15 -10.58
CA LYS A 156 -3.22 -39.77 -10.79
C LYS A 156 -2.49 -39.12 -11.98
N ILE A 157 -1.25 -39.49 -12.26
CA ILE A 157 -0.56 -39.08 -13.49
C ILE A 157 -1.24 -39.65 -14.73
N LEU A 158 -1.65 -40.92 -14.69
CA LEU A 158 -2.41 -41.53 -15.78
C LEU A 158 -3.79 -40.85 -15.97
N ARG A 159 -4.46 -40.51 -14.87
CA ARG A 159 -5.68 -39.69 -14.92
C ARG A 159 -5.44 -38.33 -15.58
N LEU A 160 -4.35 -37.64 -15.22
CA LEU A 160 -4.00 -36.34 -15.82
C LEU A 160 -3.76 -36.45 -17.32
N ARG A 161 -3.07 -37.51 -17.78
CA ARG A 161 -2.92 -37.82 -19.21
C ARG A 161 -4.29 -37.93 -19.88
N ASP A 162 -5.19 -38.74 -19.32
CA ASP A 162 -6.49 -38.98 -19.92
C ASP A 162 -7.31 -37.69 -19.99
N GLU A 163 -7.31 -36.89 -18.92
CA GLU A 163 -8.00 -35.59 -18.89
C GLU A 163 -7.36 -34.54 -19.83
N LEU A 164 -6.03 -34.53 -19.98
CA LEU A 164 -5.31 -33.68 -20.95
C LEU A 164 -5.67 -34.01 -22.39
N LEU A 165 -5.72 -35.30 -22.73
CA LEU A 165 -6.14 -35.75 -24.06
C LEU A 165 -7.60 -35.33 -24.35
N HIS A 166 -8.48 -35.37 -23.35
CA HIS A 166 -9.85 -34.86 -23.50
C HIS A 166 -9.94 -33.34 -23.66
N LEU A 167 -9.07 -32.54 -23.02
CA LEU A 167 -9.04 -31.08 -23.18
C LEU A 167 -8.52 -30.65 -24.56
N VAL A 168 -7.67 -31.45 -25.20
CA VAL A 168 -7.29 -31.25 -26.60
C VAL A 168 -8.50 -31.44 -27.53
N GLU A 169 -9.51 -32.18 -27.09
CA GLU A 169 -10.70 -32.56 -27.87
C GLU A 169 -11.98 -31.76 -27.50
N ARG A 170 -12.09 -31.16 -26.31
CA ARG A 170 -13.30 -30.45 -25.81
C ARG A 170 -12.99 -29.28 -24.85
N VAL A 171 -13.90 -28.31 -24.76
CA VAL A 171 -13.82 -27.14 -23.84
C VAL A 171 -14.06 -27.56 -22.38
N PRO A 172 -13.24 -27.09 -21.40
CA PRO A 172 -13.39 -27.43 -19.97
C PRO A 172 -14.62 -26.80 -19.27
N ARG A 173 -15.03 -27.39 -18.13
CA ARG A 173 -16.10 -26.87 -17.24
C ARG A 173 -15.51 -25.97 -16.14
N PRO A 174 -16.19 -24.88 -15.71
CA PRO A 174 -15.73 -23.94 -14.67
C PRO A 174 -15.16 -24.60 -13.40
N PRO A 175 -14.05 -24.10 -12.82
CA PRO A 175 -13.56 -24.58 -11.53
C PRO A 175 -14.53 -24.25 -10.39
N ILE A 176 -14.55 -25.08 -9.35
CA ILE A 176 -15.35 -24.95 -8.11
C ILE A 176 -14.50 -24.19 -7.07
N PRO A 177 -15.08 -23.38 -6.15
CA PRO A 177 -14.31 -22.70 -5.09
C PRO A 177 -13.41 -23.65 -4.25
N ASP A 178 -12.28 -23.11 -3.76
CA ASP A 178 -11.23 -23.85 -3.04
C ASP A 178 -11.76 -24.58 -1.77
N PRO A 179 -11.57 -25.89 -1.62
CA PRO A 179 -11.78 -26.58 -0.34
C PRO A 179 -10.73 -26.25 0.74
N GLY A 180 -9.71 -25.46 0.41
CA GLY A 180 -8.64 -25.04 1.32
C GLY A 180 -7.59 -26.13 1.52
N PRO A 181 -6.34 -25.77 1.90
CA PRO A 181 -5.28 -26.74 2.11
C PRO A 181 -5.43 -27.48 3.45
N LEU A 182 -5.02 -28.75 3.46
CA LEU A 182 -4.62 -29.43 4.70
C LEU A 182 -3.36 -28.76 5.23
N ILE A 183 -3.49 -28.02 6.34
CA ILE A 183 -2.38 -27.43 7.10
C ILE A 183 -1.38 -28.54 7.42
N ARG A 184 -0.07 -28.33 7.14
CA ARG A 184 0.96 -29.26 7.63
C ARG A 184 0.87 -29.32 9.16
N PRO A 185 0.80 -30.51 9.80
CA PRO A 185 1.27 -30.63 11.16
C PRO A 185 2.73 -30.18 11.17
N ARG A 186 3.11 -29.30 12.12
CA ARG A 186 4.50 -28.92 12.33
C ARG A 186 5.32 -30.17 12.65
N VAL A 187 5.93 -30.77 11.63
CA VAL A 187 7.07 -31.67 11.84
C VAL A 187 8.27 -30.74 12.04
N PRO A 188 8.98 -30.80 13.18
CA PRO A 188 10.17 -29.99 13.39
C PRO A 188 11.23 -30.44 12.38
N VAL A 189 11.34 -29.71 11.27
CA VAL A 189 12.43 -29.87 10.33
C VAL A 189 13.68 -29.37 11.04
N ARG A 190 14.63 -30.27 11.29
CA ARG A 190 16.02 -29.91 11.60
C ARG A 190 16.53 -29.07 10.43
N VAL A 191 16.53 -27.75 10.61
CA VAL A 191 17.26 -26.84 9.75
C VAL A 191 18.73 -27.21 9.86
N VAL A 192 19.28 -27.82 8.81
CA VAL A 192 20.74 -27.87 8.64
C VAL A 192 21.17 -26.46 8.30
N ARG A 193 21.56 -25.70 9.33
CA ARG A 193 22.21 -24.40 9.16
C ARG A 193 23.62 -24.65 8.59
N PRO A 194 24.05 -23.97 7.52
CA PRO A 194 25.49 -23.86 7.27
C PRO A 194 26.13 -23.16 8.47
N ALA A 195 27.26 -23.67 8.94
CA ALA A 195 27.97 -23.18 10.11
C ALA A 195 28.48 -21.75 9.85
N ILE A 196 27.71 -20.76 10.28
CA ILE A 196 28.17 -19.39 10.46
C ILE A 196 28.71 -19.30 11.89
N ASP A 197 29.95 -18.80 12.01
CA ASP A 197 30.69 -18.69 13.27
C ASP A 197 29.86 -17.95 14.34
N ALA A 198 29.60 -18.66 15.44
CA ALA A 198 28.74 -18.23 16.56
C ALA A 198 29.29 -17.02 17.33
N ARG A 199 30.48 -16.51 16.97
CA ARG A 199 31.10 -15.35 17.60
C ARG A 199 30.49 -14.02 17.13
N LEU A 200 30.05 -13.92 15.87
CA LEU A 200 29.52 -12.67 15.30
C LEU A 200 28.08 -12.34 15.76
N LEU A 201 27.30 -13.37 16.11
CA LEU A 201 25.92 -13.21 16.62
C LEU A 201 25.86 -12.78 18.09
N ARG A 202 26.90 -13.09 18.89
CA ARG A 202 26.91 -12.76 20.33
C ARG A 202 27.24 -11.30 20.64
N GLU A 203 27.79 -10.55 19.68
CA GLU A 203 28.05 -9.11 19.85
C GLU A 203 26.83 -8.23 19.48
N ILE A 204 25.82 -8.78 18.80
CA ILE A 204 24.63 -8.02 18.38
C ILE A 204 23.44 -8.22 19.36
N GLU A 205 23.39 -9.32 20.10
CA GLU A 205 22.26 -9.66 21.01
C GLU A 205 22.42 -9.15 22.46
N ALA A 206 23.44 -8.34 22.76
CA ALA A 206 23.74 -7.89 24.12
C ALA A 206 22.94 -6.63 24.59
N GLU A 207 22.09 -6.03 23.77
CA GLU A 207 21.33 -4.82 24.13
C GLU A 207 19.83 -4.88 23.80
N THR A 208 19.06 -5.80 24.41
CA THR A 208 17.63 -5.54 24.74
C THR A 208 17.06 -6.57 25.74
N PRO A 209 16.40 -6.16 26.85
CA PRO A 209 15.80 -7.10 27.81
C PRO A 209 14.42 -7.60 27.36
N MET A 210 14.22 -8.91 27.48
CA MET A 210 12.95 -9.62 27.25
C MET A 210 11.89 -9.29 28.31
N ILE A 211 10.66 -9.06 27.87
CA ILE A 211 9.45 -9.16 28.71
C ILE A 211 8.84 -10.56 28.50
N ARG A 212 8.73 -11.33 29.58
CA ARG A 212 8.02 -12.62 29.65
C ARG A 212 6.52 -12.38 29.82
N VAL A 213 5.70 -13.00 28.97
CA VAL A 213 4.27 -13.25 29.27
C VAL A 213 4.01 -14.75 29.12
N GLY A 214 3.35 -15.30 30.14
CA GLY A 214 3.27 -16.72 30.44
C GLY A 214 2.36 -17.55 29.54
N ALA A 215 2.62 -18.86 29.61
CA ALA A 215 1.91 -19.94 28.97
C ALA A 215 0.44 -20.03 29.42
N VAL A 216 -0.45 -20.41 28.49
CA VAL A 216 -1.75 -20.99 28.80
C VAL A 216 -1.98 -22.22 27.93
N SER A 217 -2.50 -23.24 28.60
CA SER A 217 -2.64 -24.65 28.24
C SER A 217 -3.55 -24.94 27.05
N GLU A 218 -3.18 -25.96 26.28
CA GLU A 218 -4.02 -26.69 25.33
C GLU A 218 -5.16 -27.43 26.05
N ALA A 219 -6.35 -27.46 25.44
CA ALA A 219 -7.32 -28.54 25.56
C ALA A 219 -8.19 -28.57 24.29
N SER A 220 -8.24 -29.72 23.64
CA SER A 220 -8.98 -29.99 22.41
C SER A 220 -10.36 -30.55 22.73
N GLU A 221 -11.39 -30.19 21.97
CA GLU A 221 -12.51 -31.10 21.67
C GLU A 221 -13.00 -30.88 20.23
N ALA A 222 -13.14 -32.00 19.50
CA ALA A 222 -13.64 -32.07 18.14
C ALA A 222 -15.14 -32.40 18.13
N VAL A 223 -15.90 -31.82 17.20
CA VAL A 223 -17.28 -32.23 16.87
C VAL A 223 -17.44 -32.30 15.34
N PRO A 224 -18.17 -33.28 14.76
CA PRO A 224 -18.08 -33.62 13.33
C PRO A 224 -18.95 -32.75 12.41
N PHE A 225 -18.45 -32.54 11.20
CA PHE A 225 -18.94 -31.65 10.12
C PHE A 225 -20.22 -32.10 9.37
N ALA A 226 -21.03 -33.02 9.90
CA ALA A 226 -22.10 -33.65 9.11
C ALA A 226 -23.51 -33.40 9.67
N SER A 227 -23.95 -32.14 9.73
CA SER A 227 -25.36 -31.76 9.61
C SER A 227 -25.49 -30.24 9.63
N LEU A 228 -26.53 -29.71 8.98
CA LEU A 228 -26.90 -28.29 8.84
C LEU A 228 -26.36 -27.60 7.57
N MET A 229 -26.88 -27.99 6.41
CA MET A 229 -27.17 -27.01 5.36
C MET A 229 -28.62 -27.22 4.91
N SER A 230 -29.38 -26.12 4.90
CA SER A 230 -30.76 -26.05 4.45
C SER A 230 -30.84 -25.79 2.93
N ALA A 231 -31.98 -26.11 2.31
CA ALA A 231 -32.20 -25.89 0.88
C ALA A 231 -32.08 -24.41 0.44
N ALA A 232 -32.18 -23.46 1.37
CA ALA A 232 -31.97 -22.03 1.13
C ALA A 232 -30.48 -21.71 0.88
N GLU A 233 -29.56 -22.39 1.56
CA GLU A 233 -28.11 -22.21 1.38
C GLU A 233 -27.61 -22.82 0.06
N LEU A 234 -28.32 -23.81 -0.47
CA LEU A 234 -28.06 -24.38 -1.81
C LEU A 234 -28.41 -23.39 -2.94
N HIS A 235 -29.40 -22.52 -2.73
CA HIS A 235 -29.78 -21.48 -3.70
C HIS A 235 -28.80 -20.29 -3.69
N THR A 236 -28.23 -19.95 -2.53
CA THR A 236 -27.16 -18.93 -2.42
C THR A 236 -25.85 -19.40 -3.09
N LEU A 237 -25.59 -20.71 -3.10
CA LEU A 237 -24.51 -21.34 -3.87
C LEU A 237 -24.75 -21.36 -5.40
N ALA A 238 -26.01 -21.27 -5.84
CA ALA A 238 -26.33 -21.11 -7.26
C ALA A 238 -26.10 -19.66 -7.74
N ALA A 239 -26.32 -18.67 -6.88
CA ALA A 239 -26.07 -17.26 -7.17
C ALA A 239 -24.56 -16.88 -7.13
N THR A 240 -23.74 -17.61 -6.38
CA THR A 240 -22.26 -17.46 -6.42
C THR A 240 -21.63 -17.98 -7.71
N ARG A 241 -22.40 -18.63 -8.59
CA ARG A 241 -21.94 -19.15 -9.88
C ARG A 241 -21.64 -18.06 -10.92
N GLU A 242 -22.18 -16.85 -10.73
CA GLU A 242 -21.84 -15.66 -11.53
C GLU A 242 -20.80 -14.73 -10.85
N ALA A 243 -20.39 -15.04 -9.62
CA ALA A 243 -19.63 -14.12 -8.76
C ALA A 243 -18.12 -14.42 -8.65
N ALA A 244 -17.58 -15.34 -9.44
CA ALA A 244 -16.13 -15.48 -9.63
C ALA A 244 -15.71 -14.63 -10.82
N GLY A 245 -15.11 -13.47 -10.58
CA GLY A 245 -14.63 -12.51 -11.58
C GLY A 245 -13.41 -12.97 -12.35
N VAL A 246 -13.41 -14.21 -12.78
CA VAL A 246 -12.73 -14.59 -14.01
C VAL A 246 -13.82 -14.44 -15.07
N ASP A 247 -13.54 -13.73 -16.16
CA ASP A 247 -14.44 -13.79 -17.31
C ASP A 247 -14.43 -15.22 -17.86
N LEU A 248 -15.31 -16.04 -17.31
CA LEU A 248 -15.47 -17.46 -17.62
C LEU A 248 -15.87 -17.66 -19.09
N ALA A 249 -16.44 -16.63 -19.73
CA ALA A 249 -16.71 -16.62 -21.16
C ALA A 249 -15.45 -16.38 -22.00
N ALA A 250 -14.48 -15.59 -21.52
CA ALA A 250 -13.17 -15.45 -22.16
C ALA A 250 -12.28 -16.70 -21.99
N MET A 251 -12.48 -17.47 -20.91
CA MET A 251 -11.77 -18.74 -20.68
C MET A 251 -12.28 -19.93 -21.50
N SER A 252 -13.47 -19.84 -22.11
CA SER A 252 -14.09 -20.97 -22.83
C SER A 252 -13.49 -21.24 -24.22
N ALA A 253 -12.39 -20.60 -24.58
CA ALA A 253 -11.77 -20.71 -25.90
C ALA A 253 -10.26 -21.04 -25.90
N ILE A 254 -9.68 -21.43 -24.76
CA ILE A 254 -8.27 -21.87 -24.74
C ILE A 254 -8.19 -23.30 -25.31
N ARG A 255 -7.92 -23.40 -26.61
CA ARG A 255 -7.42 -24.66 -27.19
C ARG A 255 -5.97 -24.80 -26.76
N LEU A 256 -5.70 -25.74 -25.86
CA LEU A 256 -4.34 -26.01 -25.41
C LEU A 256 -3.50 -26.50 -26.60
N GLU A 257 -2.55 -25.70 -27.08
CA GLU A 257 -1.62 -26.11 -28.12
C GLU A 257 -0.55 -27.02 -27.52
N VAL A 258 -0.84 -28.31 -27.49
CA VAL A 258 0.07 -29.33 -26.96
C VAL A 258 1.18 -29.64 -27.97
N PRO A 259 2.48 -29.47 -27.62
CA PRO A 259 3.61 -29.81 -28.48
C PRO A 259 3.56 -31.28 -28.93
N ALA A 260 4.01 -31.55 -30.16
CA ALA A 260 4.00 -32.91 -30.72
C ALA A 260 4.77 -33.91 -29.84
N ALA A 261 5.88 -33.48 -29.22
CA ALA A 261 6.65 -34.29 -28.29
C ALA A 261 5.84 -34.68 -27.04
N LEU A 262 5.10 -33.73 -26.46
CA LEU A 262 4.22 -33.99 -25.32
C LEU A 262 3.07 -34.92 -25.73
N ARG A 263 2.43 -34.68 -26.89
CA ARG A 263 1.35 -35.54 -27.40
C ARG A 263 1.80 -36.99 -27.59
N ASN A 264 2.98 -37.21 -28.17
CA ASN A 264 3.54 -38.55 -28.36
C ASN A 264 3.85 -39.24 -27.02
N ALA A 265 4.40 -38.49 -26.05
CA ALA A 265 4.69 -39.04 -24.72
C ALA A 265 3.42 -39.38 -23.94
N LEU A 266 2.33 -38.62 -24.13
CA LEU A 266 1.02 -38.90 -23.55
C LEU A 266 0.42 -40.21 -24.06
N SER A 267 0.82 -40.74 -25.23
CA SER A 267 0.37 -42.07 -25.69
C SER A 267 1.07 -43.24 -24.96
N SER A 268 2.05 -42.97 -24.11
CA SER A 268 2.77 -44.00 -23.36
C SER A 268 1.89 -44.61 -22.25
N PRO A 269 1.98 -45.93 -21.99
CA PRO A 269 1.38 -46.54 -20.80
C PRO A 269 2.21 -46.29 -19.53
N SER A 270 3.44 -45.75 -19.65
CA SER A 270 4.35 -45.56 -18.53
C SER A 270 4.14 -44.21 -17.84
N ALA A 271 3.74 -44.25 -16.56
CA ALA A 271 3.61 -43.05 -15.73
C ALA A 271 4.92 -42.25 -15.61
N SER A 272 6.09 -42.90 -15.64
CA SER A 272 7.38 -42.19 -15.58
C SER A 272 7.68 -41.42 -16.86
N VAL A 273 7.35 -41.98 -18.03
CA VAL A 273 7.49 -41.31 -19.33
C VAL A 273 6.57 -40.10 -19.40
N ILE A 274 5.32 -40.26 -18.96
CA ILE A 274 4.34 -39.16 -18.92
C ILE A 274 4.81 -38.07 -17.95
N ARG A 275 5.24 -38.43 -16.73
CA ARG A 275 5.71 -37.49 -15.71
C ARG A 275 6.87 -36.63 -16.21
N ASN A 276 7.87 -37.24 -16.84
CA ASN A 276 9.00 -36.53 -17.42
C ASN A 276 8.57 -35.60 -18.56
N ALA A 277 7.62 -36.03 -19.39
CA ALA A 277 7.10 -35.20 -20.46
C ALA A 277 6.29 -34.00 -19.94
N LEU A 278 5.47 -34.19 -18.89
CA LEU A 278 4.74 -33.10 -18.23
C LEU A 278 5.72 -32.08 -17.61
N ALA A 279 6.75 -32.56 -16.90
CA ALA A 279 7.78 -31.71 -16.29
C ALA A 279 8.59 -30.91 -17.32
N ALA A 280 8.79 -31.45 -18.53
CA ALA A 280 9.48 -30.76 -19.62
C ALA A 280 8.60 -29.75 -20.40
N ASN A 281 7.30 -29.71 -20.14
CA ASN A 281 6.32 -28.89 -20.87
C ASN A 281 5.39 -28.11 -19.92
N THR A 282 5.91 -27.70 -18.76
CA THR A 282 5.14 -27.05 -17.68
C THR A 282 4.45 -25.76 -18.12
N GLU A 283 5.13 -24.93 -18.90
CA GLU A 283 4.62 -23.65 -19.41
C GLU A 283 3.30 -23.80 -20.17
N VAL A 284 3.16 -24.88 -20.96
CA VAL A 284 1.94 -25.17 -21.73
C VAL A 284 0.81 -25.61 -20.80
N LEU A 285 1.13 -26.33 -19.73
CA LEU A 285 0.14 -26.95 -18.84
C LEU A 285 -0.39 -25.99 -17.78
N MET A 286 0.39 -24.96 -17.42
CA MET A 286 0.06 -23.99 -16.36
C MET A 286 -1.35 -23.40 -16.45
N PRO A 287 -1.85 -22.91 -17.60
CA PRO A 287 -3.22 -22.41 -17.72
C PRO A 287 -4.30 -23.50 -17.55
N ALA A 288 -3.97 -24.76 -17.90
CA ALA A 288 -4.88 -25.88 -17.84
C ALA A 288 -4.99 -26.49 -16.42
N LEU A 289 -3.97 -26.32 -15.58
CA LEU A 289 -3.89 -26.98 -14.28
C LEU A 289 -4.88 -26.43 -13.23
N CYS A 290 -5.36 -25.20 -13.42
CA CYS A 290 -6.49 -24.64 -12.67
C CYS A 290 -7.76 -25.50 -12.77
N TRP A 291 -7.98 -26.18 -13.89
CA TRP A 291 -9.22 -26.90 -14.18
C TRP A 291 -9.33 -28.28 -13.52
N TRP A 292 -8.30 -28.71 -12.79
CA TRP A 292 -8.30 -30.01 -12.09
C TRP A 292 -8.20 -29.84 -10.57
N PRO A 293 -9.34 -29.65 -9.87
CA PRO A 293 -9.37 -29.51 -8.41
C PRO A 293 -8.70 -30.66 -7.66
N TRP A 294 -8.65 -31.86 -8.26
CA TRP A 294 -7.98 -33.02 -7.64
C TRP A 294 -6.45 -32.87 -7.57
N VAL A 295 -5.86 -31.96 -8.36
CA VAL A 295 -4.42 -31.61 -8.36
C VAL A 295 -4.09 -30.63 -7.22
N TRP A 296 -5.05 -29.80 -6.79
CA TRP A 296 -4.82 -28.72 -5.82
C TRP A 296 -4.19 -29.17 -4.50
N PRO A 297 -4.53 -30.34 -3.90
CA PRO A 297 -3.88 -30.84 -2.69
C PRO A 297 -2.36 -31.09 -2.83
N PHE A 298 -1.83 -31.17 -4.06
CA PHE A 298 -0.40 -31.34 -4.31
C PHE A 298 0.36 -30.02 -4.51
N VAL A 299 -0.36 -28.94 -4.79
CA VAL A 299 0.18 -27.58 -4.88
C VAL A 299 0.45 -27.08 -3.47
N ARG A 300 1.72 -26.94 -3.12
CA ARG A 300 2.14 -26.36 -1.84
C ARG A 300 2.77 -25.00 -2.11
N TYR A 301 2.65 -24.14 -1.11
CA TYR A 301 3.25 -22.82 -1.12
C TYR A 301 3.68 -22.46 0.29
N ASP A 302 4.72 -21.65 0.38
CA ASP A 302 5.25 -21.12 1.62
C ASP A 302 5.02 -19.61 1.66
N GLU A 303 4.52 -19.10 2.80
CA GLU A 303 4.34 -17.67 2.99
C GLU A 303 5.71 -17.00 3.16
N VAL A 304 6.06 -16.14 2.21
CA VAL A 304 7.34 -15.43 2.18
C VAL A 304 7.23 -14.13 2.97
N LYS A 305 6.11 -13.41 2.79
CA LYS A 305 5.92 -12.10 3.39
C LYS A 305 4.45 -11.76 3.57
N VAL A 306 4.17 -11.00 4.62
CA VAL A 306 2.89 -10.30 4.81
C VAL A 306 3.17 -8.81 4.77
N VAL A 307 2.42 -8.08 3.95
CA VAL A 307 2.50 -6.63 3.78
C VAL A 307 1.13 -6.01 3.96
N GLU A 308 1.08 -4.73 4.34
CA GLU A 308 -0.17 -3.98 4.47
C GLU A 308 -0.34 -3.03 3.27
N THR A 309 -1.57 -2.85 2.80
CA THR A 309 -1.86 -1.87 1.75
C THR A 309 -1.84 -0.44 2.27
N ASP A 310 -1.34 0.48 1.45
CA ASP A 310 -1.36 1.92 1.73
C ASP A 310 -2.76 2.54 1.55
N GLU A 311 -2.87 3.86 1.75
CA GLU A 311 -4.10 4.67 1.57
C GLU A 311 -4.66 4.64 0.14
N HIS A 312 -3.90 4.11 -0.83
CA HIS A 312 -4.31 3.94 -2.22
C HIS A 312 -4.47 2.45 -2.59
N GLY A 313 -4.49 1.56 -1.60
CA GLY A 313 -4.62 0.13 -1.78
C GLY A 313 -3.39 -0.56 -2.36
N ARG A 314 -2.22 0.10 -2.43
CA ARG A 314 -1.00 -0.44 -3.04
C ARG A 314 -0.15 -1.20 -2.04
N PHE A 315 0.60 -2.19 -2.53
CA PHE A 315 1.55 -2.95 -1.74
C PHE A 315 2.83 -3.27 -2.53
N GLU A 316 3.93 -3.50 -1.81
CA GLU A 316 5.21 -3.89 -2.37
C GLU A 316 5.98 -4.85 -1.44
N ALA A 317 6.66 -5.84 -2.03
CA ALA A 317 7.54 -6.77 -1.35
C ALA A 317 8.74 -7.17 -2.23
N ASN A 318 9.84 -7.56 -1.58
CA ASN A 318 10.99 -8.15 -2.24
C ASN A 318 11.12 -9.62 -1.82
N ILE A 319 11.28 -10.52 -2.80
CA ILE A 319 11.54 -11.95 -2.60
C ILE A 319 12.97 -12.23 -3.05
N LEU A 320 13.76 -12.85 -2.18
CA LEU A 320 15.12 -13.32 -2.50
C LEU A 320 15.04 -14.77 -2.98
N TYR A 321 15.62 -15.07 -4.14
CA TYR A 321 15.61 -16.41 -4.72
C TYR A 321 16.97 -16.74 -5.38
N PRO A 322 17.33 -18.01 -5.59
CA PRO A 322 18.57 -18.35 -6.31
C PRO A 322 18.57 -17.81 -7.74
N CYS A 323 19.62 -17.09 -8.16
CA CYS A 323 19.68 -16.53 -9.53
C CYS A 323 19.68 -17.60 -10.62
N ASN A 324 20.27 -18.75 -10.33
CA ASN A 324 20.33 -19.88 -11.25
C ASN A 324 19.24 -20.88 -10.87
N GLY A 325 18.20 -20.98 -11.69
CA GLY A 325 17.10 -21.91 -11.50
C GLY A 325 15.76 -21.32 -11.89
N ASP A 326 14.72 -21.82 -11.23
CA ASP A 326 13.34 -21.40 -11.40
C ASP A 326 13.10 -20.00 -10.84
N LYS A 327 12.21 -19.24 -11.49
CA LYS A 327 11.83 -17.90 -11.03
C LYS A 327 10.68 -18.00 -10.03
N PRO A 328 10.53 -17.03 -9.11
CA PRO A 328 9.47 -17.05 -8.11
C PRO A 328 8.07 -17.26 -8.70
N ASP A 329 7.34 -18.25 -8.20
CA ASP A 329 5.95 -18.53 -8.52
C ASP A 329 5.04 -17.86 -7.47
N VAL A 330 4.55 -16.66 -7.77
CA VAL A 330 3.92 -15.79 -6.76
C VAL A 330 2.42 -16.04 -6.65
N TYR A 331 1.97 -16.47 -5.47
CA TYR A 331 0.56 -16.52 -5.08
C TYR A 331 0.28 -15.47 -4.01
N ALA A 332 -0.81 -14.71 -4.16
CA ALA A 332 -1.20 -13.71 -3.18
C ALA A 332 -2.67 -13.85 -2.76
N TRP A 333 -2.93 -13.63 -1.47
CA TRP A 333 -4.26 -13.61 -0.88
C TRP A 333 -4.38 -12.50 0.18
N VAL A 334 -5.61 -12.12 0.53
CA VAL A 334 -5.88 -10.91 1.32
C VAL A 334 -6.71 -11.21 2.56
N GLU A 335 -6.25 -10.70 3.69
CA GLU A 335 -7.02 -10.57 4.93
C GLU A 335 -7.42 -9.11 5.20
N TYR A 336 -8.54 -8.95 5.89
CA TYR A 336 -9.00 -7.67 6.38
C TYR A 336 -9.44 -7.79 7.84
N CYS A 337 -9.22 -6.74 8.63
CA CYS A 337 -9.65 -6.71 10.02
C CYS A 337 -11.16 -6.38 10.07
N ILE A 338 -11.98 -7.39 10.36
CA ILE A 338 -13.44 -7.27 10.48
C ILE A 338 -13.82 -7.55 11.92
N GLY A 339 -14.43 -6.58 12.61
CA GLY A 339 -14.82 -6.73 14.02
C GLY A 339 -13.64 -7.05 14.96
N GLY A 340 -12.44 -6.54 14.65
CA GLY A 340 -11.22 -6.79 15.44
C GLY A 340 -10.53 -8.12 15.15
N THR A 341 -11.01 -8.91 14.17
CA THR A 341 -10.44 -10.20 13.79
C THR A 341 -9.97 -10.17 12.33
N TRP A 342 -8.74 -10.63 12.09
CA TRP A 342 -8.23 -10.82 10.74
C TRP A 342 -8.99 -11.95 10.05
N THR A 343 -9.74 -11.59 9.01
CA THR A 343 -10.61 -12.50 8.25
C THR A 343 -10.11 -12.54 6.82
N ALA A 344 -9.97 -13.74 6.25
CA ALA A 344 -9.65 -13.90 4.83
C ALA A 344 -10.82 -13.40 3.97
N VAL A 345 -10.58 -12.35 3.18
CA VAL A 345 -11.59 -11.69 2.34
C VAL A 345 -11.37 -11.95 0.84
N LEU A 346 -10.17 -12.41 0.48
CA LEU A 346 -9.86 -12.94 -0.85
C LEU A 346 -8.84 -14.06 -0.68
N LYS A 347 -9.21 -15.31 -0.99
CA LYS A 347 -8.30 -16.46 -0.96
C LYS A 347 -8.62 -17.43 -2.12
N PRO A 348 -8.23 -17.08 -3.35
CA PRO A 348 -8.50 -17.93 -4.51
C PRO A 348 -7.63 -19.20 -4.47
N PRO A 349 -8.02 -20.30 -5.13
CA PRO A 349 -7.20 -21.51 -5.19
C PRO A 349 -5.82 -21.19 -5.77
N ALA A 350 -4.74 -21.59 -5.07
CA ALA A 350 -3.36 -21.29 -5.49
C ALA A 350 -3.09 -21.76 -6.93
N ALA A 351 -3.52 -22.97 -7.29
CA ALA A 351 -3.37 -23.51 -8.64
C ALA A 351 -3.92 -22.61 -9.77
N CYS A 352 -4.91 -21.76 -9.47
CA CYS A 352 -5.55 -20.85 -10.41
C CYS A 352 -5.04 -19.41 -10.33
N ALA A 353 -4.53 -18.99 -9.17
CA ALA A 353 -4.16 -17.61 -8.89
C ALA A 353 -2.65 -17.39 -8.73
N THR A 354 -1.84 -18.43 -8.87
CA THR A 354 -0.38 -18.31 -8.95
C THR A 354 0.02 -17.62 -10.25
N HIS A 355 0.81 -16.56 -10.10
CA HIS A 355 1.57 -15.94 -11.18
C HIS A 355 2.89 -16.69 -11.32
N TRP A 356 2.86 -17.71 -12.15
CA TRP A 356 4.01 -18.56 -12.42
C TRP A 356 5.13 -17.80 -13.13
N ASN A 357 6.39 -18.08 -12.79
CA ASN A 357 7.56 -17.38 -13.29
C ASN A 357 7.40 -15.84 -13.23
N TYR A 358 6.94 -15.34 -12.07
CA TYR A 358 6.50 -13.97 -11.89
C TYR A 358 7.53 -12.97 -12.44
N ALA A 359 7.06 -12.13 -13.36
CA ALA A 359 7.88 -11.06 -13.92
C ALA A 359 8.04 -9.95 -12.87
N SER A 360 9.26 -9.79 -12.36
CA SER A 360 9.62 -8.77 -11.37
C SER A 360 9.06 -7.40 -11.78
N GLY A 361 8.28 -6.78 -10.89
CA GLY A 361 7.66 -5.48 -11.08
C GLY A 361 6.32 -5.48 -11.84
N SER A 362 5.82 -6.63 -12.31
CA SER A 362 4.49 -6.71 -12.95
C SER A 362 3.37 -6.52 -11.93
N GLU A 363 2.36 -5.69 -12.24
CA GLU A 363 1.33 -5.36 -11.26
C GLU A 363 0.37 -6.53 -10.99
N LEU A 364 0.21 -6.89 -9.71
CA LEU A 364 -0.84 -7.78 -9.22
C LEU A 364 -2.10 -6.98 -8.86
N VAL A 365 -3.24 -7.28 -9.48
CA VAL A 365 -4.53 -6.65 -9.14
C VAL A 365 -5.43 -7.64 -8.40
N LEU A 366 -5.54 -7.45 -7.09
CA LEU A 366 -6.30 -8.31 -6.18
C LEU A 366 -7.71 -7.73 -5.96
N ARG A 367 -8.74 -8.39 -6.49
CA ARG A 367 -10.13 -7.90 -6.46
C ARG A 367 -10.92 -8.53 -5.31
N VAL A 368 -11.15 -7.76 -4.25
CA VAL A 368 -11.93 -8.18 -3.08
C VAL A 368 -13.41 -7.90 -3.33
N ARG A 369 -14.23 -8.95 -3.29
CA ARG A 369 -15.70 -8.86 -3.49
C ARG A 369 -16.50 -8.97 -2.21
N ASP A 370 -15.83 -9.19 -1.08
CA ASP A 370 -16.49 -9.28 0.23
C ASP A 370 -17.14 -7.93 0.57
N PRO A 371 -18.48 -7.86 0.71
CA PRO A 371 -19.18 -6.60 0.92
C PRO A 371 -18.87 -5.94 2.27
N ARG A 372 -18.31 -6.70 3.22
CA ARG A 372 -17.91 -6.22 4.56
C ARG A 372 -16.61 -5.42 4.53
N VAL A 373 -15.85 -5.50 3.44
CA VAL A 373 -14.57 -4.79 3.29
C VAL A 373 -14.84 -3.39 2.74
N PRO A 374 -14.57 -2.32 3.49
CA PRO A 374 -14.70 -0.97 2.97
C PRO A 374 -13.60 -0.69 1.92
N TRP A 375 -13.82 0.32 1.08
CA TRP A 375 -12.76 0.91 0.27
C TRP A 375 -12.20 2.15 0.96
N CYS A 376 -11.03 2.63 0.52
CA CYS A 376 -10.47 3.89 0.98
C CYS A 376 -11.39 5.00 0.49
N GLU A 377 -12.19 5.57 1.40
CA GLU A 377 -12.84 6.85 1.16
C GLU A 377 -11.97 7.93 1.80
N GLU A 378 -11.67 8.98 1.03
CA GLU A 378 -11.41 10.26 1.68
C GLU A 378 -12.67 10.63 2.46
N PRO A 379 -12.57 11.09 3.72
CA PRO A 379 -13.74 11.57 4.45
C PRO A 379 -14.51 12.56 3.57
N PRO A 380 -15.83 12.45 3.46
CA PRO A 380 -16.60 13.35 2.61
C PRO A 380 -16.32 14.80 3.03
N THR A 381 -15.83 15.59 2.08
CA THR A 381 -15.60 17.03 2.28
C THR A 381 -16.83 17.80 1.82
N LEU A 382 -16.99 19.02 2.33
CA LEU A 382 -18.09 19.88 1.88
C LEU A 382 -17.79 20.29 0.41
N PRO A 383 -18.66 19.94 -0.56
CA PRO A 383 -18.36 20.12 -1.97
C PRO A 383 -18.40 21.60 -2.37
N GLY A 384 -17.57 22.00 -3.33
CA GLY A 384 -17.60 23.34 -3.90
C GLY A 384 -16.98 24.43 -3.00
N LYS A 385 -17.37 25.68 -3.26
CA LYS A 385 -16.89 26.90 -2.58
C LYS A 385 -17.73 27.20 -1.32
N LYS A 386 -17.96 26.18 -0.52
CA LYS A 386 -18.92 26.21 0.59
C LYS A 386 -18.25 26.33 1.95
N VAL A 387 -18.95 26.94 2.90
CA VAL A 387 -18.59 26.98 4.32
C VAL A 387 -19.79 26.56 5.16
N GLY A 388 -19.66 25.48 5.93
CA GLY A 388 -20.66 25.03 6.89
C GLY A 388 -20.40 25.61 8.27
N VAL A 389 -21.27 26.46 8.80
CA VAL A 389 -21.18 26.94 10.19
C VAL A 389 -22.14 26.10 11.02
N LEU A 390 -21.60 25.24 11.89
CA LEU A 390 -22.37 24.13 12.45
C LEU A 390 -22.94 24.42 13.84
N THR A 391 -22.05 24.69 14.79
CA THR A 391 -22.41 24.79 16.20
C THR A 391 -21.65 25.91 16.90
N LEU A 392 -22.21 26.40 18.00
CA LEU A 392 -21.48 27.14 19.03
C LEU A 392 -21.16 26.17 20.17
N GLY A 393 -19.87 25.89 20.35
CA GLY A 393 -19.41 24.74 21.13
C GLY A 393 -19.95 23.43 20.54
N ASN A 394 -20.26 22.46 21.41
CA ASN A 394 -20.79 21.15 20.98
C ASN A 394 -22.31 21.02 21.19
N ALA A 395 -22.97 22.05 21.72
CA ALA A 395 -24.31 21.93 22.31
C ALA A 395 -25.36 22.86 21.70
N ILE A 396 -24.97 23.82 20.86
CA ILE A 396 -25.90 24.80 20.30
C ILE A 396 -25.80 24.73 18.78
N ASN A 397 -26.91 24.40 18.12
CA ASN A 397 -27.06 24.56 16.67
C ASN A 397 -27.16 26.07 16.38
N VAL A 398 -26.31 26.59 15.49
CA VAL A 398 -26.30 28.03 15.14
C VAL A 398 -27.65 28.52 14.61
N HIS A 399 -28.41 27.65 13.94
CA HIS A 399 -29.72 27.98 13.38
C HIS A 399 -30.84 28.05 14.45
N GLN A 400 -30.57 27.58 15.67
CA GLN A 400 -31.53 27.62 16.78
C GLN A 400 -31.31 28.79 17.74
N VAL A 401 -30.34 29.66 17.46
CA VAL A 401 -30.18 30.92 18.20
C VAL A 401 -31.29 31.88 17.77
N ASP A 402 -32.11 32.31 18.73
CA ASP A 402 -33.21 33.22 18.50
C ASP A 402 -32.66 34.58 18.01
N GLN A 403 -33.06 34.97 16.80
CA GLN A 403 -32.50 36.15 16.13
C GLN A 403 -32.99 37.48 16.72
N GLY A 404 -34.06 37.47 17.53
CA GLY A 404 -34.55 38.68 18.20
C GLY A 404 -33.81 38.94 19.51
N SER A 405 -33.65 37.90 20.32
CA SER A 405 -33.15 37.97 21.70
C SER A 405 -31.71 37.51 21.87
N GLY A 406 -31.13 36.80 20.89
CA GLY A 406 -29.82 36.17 21.00
C GLY A 406 -29.76 34.98 21.96
N LEU A 407 -30.92 34.49 22.41
CA LEU A 407 -31.03 33.39 23.37
C LEU A 407 -31.01 32.04 22.66
N VAL A 408 -30.48 31.02 23.34
CA VAL A 408 -30.51 29.63 22.85
C VAL A 408 -31.85 28.97 23.21
N PRO A 409 -32.18 27.79 22.66
CA PRO A 409 -33.42 27.09 22.97
C PRO A 409 -33.69 26.98 24.47
N GLY A 410 -34.94 27.30 24.85
CA GLY A 410 -35.34 27.42 26.26
C GLY A 410 -35.11 28.81 26.87
N GLY A 411 -34.78 29.84 26.06
CA GLY A 411 -34.68 31.23 26.50
C GLY A 411 -33.46 31.49 27.40
N ARG A 412 -32.40 30.69 27.23
CA ARG A 412 -31.20 30.77 28.08
C ARG A 412 -30.16 31.67 27.43
N PRO A 413 -29.46 32.54 28.19
CA PRO A 413 -28.32 33.27 27.67
C PRO A 413 -27.14 32.33 27.44
N MET A 414 -26.26 32.69 26.51
CA MET A 414 -24.97 32.03 26.35
C MET A 414 -23.98 32.52 27.41
N GLY A 415 -23.12 31.62 27.88
CA GLY A 415 -22.16 31.88 28.95
C GLY A 415 -20.95 30.95 28.83
N GLY A 416 -19.79 31.41 29.31
CA GLY A 416 -18.52 30.68 29.21
C GLY A 416 -17.81 30.94 27.87
N SER A 417 -17.17 29.92 27.33
CA SER A 417 -16.49 30.00 26.04
C SER A 417 -17.47 29.65 24.92
N ILE A 418 -17.58 30.56 23.95
CA ILE A 418 -18.36 30.42 22.74
C ILE A 418 -17.37 30.05 21.63
N GLU A 419 -17.43 28.81 21.17
CA GLU A 419 -16.51 28.27 20.16
C GLU A 419 -17.23 27.90 18.87
N PRO A 420 -17.27 28.76 17.84
CA PRO A 420 -17.90 28.41 16.58
C PRO A 420 -17.16 27.22 15.93
N THR A 421 -17.91 26.20 15.51
CA THR A 421 -17.40 25.08 14.72
C THR A 421 -17.71 25.33 13.24
N VAL A 422 -16.66 25.33 12.42
CA VAL A 422 -16.75 25.62 10.98
C VAL A 422 -16.18 24.46 10.17
N TRP A 423 -16.90 24.09 9.12
CA TRP A 423 -16.52 23.12 8.12
C TRP A 423 -16.19 23.84 6.81
N PHE A 424 -14.93 23.76 6.38
CA PHE A 424 -14.46 24.43 5.16
C PHE A 424 -14.54 23.47 3.96
N GLY A 425 -15.08 23.95 2.84
CA GLY A 425 -15.16 23.18 1.59
C GLY A 425 -13.84 23.11 0.82
N GLN A 426 -13.68 22.06 0.02
CA GLN A 426 -12.42 21.73 -0.65
C GLN A 426 -12.01 22.74 -1.74
N GLN A 427 -12.98 23.43 -2.36
CA GLN A 427 -12.68 24.40 -3.43
C GLN A 427 -12.48 25.84 -2.92
N LEU A 428 -12.48 26.08 -1.60
CA LEU A 428 -12.20 27.43 -1.06
C LEU A 428 -10.78 27.89 -1.42
N GLN A 429 -9.79 27.03 -1.17
CA GLN A 429 -8.38 27.34 -1.48
C GLN A 429 -8.12 27.29 -3.00
N ALA A 430 -8.50 26.19 -3.66
CA ALA A 430 -8.20 25.98 -5.08
C ALA A 430 -9.07 26.80 -6.05
N GLY A 431 -10.31 27.11 -5.67
CA GLY A 431 -11.31 27.72 -6.57
C GLY A 431 -11.50 29.22 -6.41
N ILE A 432 -11.21 29.80 -5.24
CA ILE A 432 -11.33 31.24 -4.95
C ILE A 432 -10.15 31.82 -4.17
N GLY A 433 -9.10 31.03 -3.92
CA GLY A 433 -7.89 31.50 -3.25
C GLY A 433 -8.04 31.82 -1.76
N ALA A 434 -9.15 31.43 -1.13
CA ALA A 434 -9.35 31.65 0.31
C ALA A 434 -8.35 30.80 1.10
N SER A 435 -7.42 31.46 1.79
CA SER A 435 -6.38 30.80 2.59
C SER A 435 -6.55 31.04 4.09
N HIS A 436 -7.26 32.10 4.47
CA HIS A 436 -7.45 32.51 5.86
C HIS A 436 -8.91 32.88 6.15
N TYR A 437 -9.25 32.93 7.42
CA TYR A 437 -10.53 33.41 7.93
C TYR A 437 -10.34 34.28 9.18
N LYS A 438 -11.36 35.05 9.53
CA LYS A 438 -11.42 35.84 10.76
C LYS A 438 -12.82 35.78 11.35
N TRP A 439 -12.89 35.55 12.65
CA TRP A 439 -14.08 35.84 13.44
C TRP A 439 -13.94 37.22 14.09
N SER A 440 -15.02 37.98 14.08
CA SER A 440 -15.13 39.25 14.81
C SER A 440 -16.45 39.31 15.55
N TYR A 441 -16.50 40.09 16.63
CA TYR A 441 -17.70 40.34 17.41
C TYR A 441 -17.90 41.84 17.61
N ARG A 442 -19.13 42.24 17.88
CA ARG A 442 -19.45 43.57 18.40
C ARG A 442 -20.69 43.50 19.27
N ARG A 443 -20.76 44.34 20.29
CA ARG A 443 -21.97 44.53 21.09
C ARG A 443 -22.99 45.37 20.34
N VAL A 444 -24.26 45.00 20.47
CA VAL A 444 -25.40 45.71 19.89
C VAL A 444 -26.46 45.99 20.95
N ASN A 445 -27.26 47.03 20.71
CA ASN A 445 -28.46 47.33 21.50
C ASN A 445 -29.60 46.35 21.16
N PRO A 446 -30.70 46.32 21.94
CA PRO A 446 -31.87 45.49 21.62
C PRO A 446 -32.52 45.79 20.25
N ASP A 447 -32.33 47.01 19.73
CA ASP A 447 -32.74 47.41 18.38
C ASP A 447 -31.72 47.01 17.28
N LYS A 448 -30.68 46.25 17.66
CA LYS A 448 -29.55 45.82 16.84
C LYS A 448 -28.64 46.94 16.34
N SER A 449 -28.78 48.16 16.85
CA SER A 449 -27.81 49.22 16.56
C SER A 449 -26.45 48.91 17.21
N PRO A 450 -25.33 49.14 16.51
CA PRO A 450 -23.99 48.85 17.04
C PRO A 450 -23.65 49.78 18.21
N VAL A 451 -23.10 49.21 19.28
CA VAL A 451 -22.56 49.95 20.43
C VAL A 451 -21.08 50.28 20.21
N GLU A 452 -20.39 49.42 19.46
CA GLU A 452 -18.95 49.47 19.21
C GLU A 452 -18.62 48.97 17.80
N ASP A 453 -17.39 49.25 17.36
CA ASP A 453 -16.82 48.69 16.14
C ASP A 453 -16.51 47.20 16.29
N TRP A 454 -16.26 46.53 15.16
CA TRP A 454 -15.91 45.11 15.15
C TRP A 454 -14.56 44.85 15.83
N ILE A 455 -14.55 43.93 16.78
CA ILE A 455 -13.38 43.46 17.51
C ILE A 455 -13.04 42.04 17.04
N ALA A 456 -11.77 41.73 16.79
CA ALA A 456 -11.35 40.40 16.35
C ALA A 456 -11.39 39.38 17.51
N CYS A 457 -11.77 38.13 17.21
CA CYS A 457 -11.70 37.02 18.17
C CYS A 457 -10.28 36.40 18.17
N ASP A 458 -9.26 37.13 18.63
CA ASP A 458 -7.85 36.77 18.47
C ASP A 458 -7.04 36.60 19.76
N GLU A 459 -7.69 36.73 20.92
CA GLU A 459 -7.03 36.62 22.22
C GLU A 459 -6.48 35.21 22.53
N ARG A 460 -6.89 34.19 21.76
CA ARG A 460 -6.48 32.81 21.97
C ARG A 460 -6.07 32.11 20.69
N GLU A 461 -5.02 31.31 20.81
CA GLU A 461 -4.57 30.42 19.76
C GLU A 461 -5.63 29.35 19.43
N VAL A 462 -5.90 29.18 18.14
CA VAL A 462 -6.69 28.07 17.58
C VAL A 462 -5.72 27.09 16.95
N GLY A 463 -5.86 25.80 17.28
CA GLY A 463 -5.00 24.75 16.76
C GLY A 463 -5.69 23.39 16.65
N ARG A 464 -5.12 22.50 15.83
CA ARG A 464 -5.61 21.14 15.61
C ARG A 464 -4.53 20.11 15.88
N HIS A 465 -4.90 18.98 16.48
CA HIS A 465 -3.94 17.91 16.76
C HIS A 465 -3.82 16.94 15.58
N TYR A 466 -2.60 16.47 15.31
CA TYR A 466 -2.28 15.41 14.35
C TYR A 466 -1.37 14.35 14.99
N GLY A 467 -1.53 13.09 14.59
CA GLY A 467 -0.78 11.94 15.10
C GLY A 467 0.37 11.55 14.17
N VAL A 468 1.55 11.29 14.74
CA VAL A 468 2.73 10.80 14.02
C VAL A 468 3.33 9.62 14.77
N ILE A 469 3.73 8.57 14.04
CA ILE A 469 4.52 7.48 14.62
C ILE A 469 5.99 7.92 14.71
N GLY A 470 6.51 7.98 15.94
CA GLY A 470 7.90 8.34 16.20
C GLY A 470 8.86 7.20 15.87
N ALA A 471 10.16 7.49 15.83
CA ALA A 471 11.21 6.48 15.67
C ALA A 471 11.22 5.44 16.81
N ASP A 472 10.56 5.74 17.92
CA ASP A 472 10.32 4.84 19.06
C ASP A 472 9.11 3.91 18.85
N SER A 473 8.51 3.91 17.65
CA SER A 473 7.30 3.18 17.30
C SER A 473 6.09 3.52 18.17
N LYS A 474 6.09 4.71 18.81
CA LYS A 474 4.94 5.23 19.59
C LYS A 474 4.21 6.31 18.82
N ILE A 475 2.93 6.45 19.11
CA ILE A 475 2.11 7.54 18.59
C ILE A 475 2.35 8.82 19.40
N HIS A 476 2.66 9.92 18.71
CA HIS A 476 2.82 11.26 19.27
C HIS A 476 1.75 12.17 18.68
N PHE A 477 0.99 12.87 19.53
CA PHE A 477 0.04 13.89 19.10
C PHE A 477 0.69 15.27 19.16
N LYS A 478 0.83 15.92 18.00
CA LYS A 478 1.37 17.27 17.86
C LYS A 478 0.26 18.25 17.54
N SER A 479 0.42 19.52 17.93
CA SER A 479 -0.53 20.59 17.58
C SER A 479 -0.06 21.33 16.33
N TYR A 480 -1.01 21.65 15.45
CA TYR A 480 -0.86 22.56 14.32
C TYR A 480 -1.59 23.85 14.61
N LYS A 481 -0.85 24.95 14.75
CA LYS A 481 -1.39 26.30 14.98
C LYS A 481 -2.06 26.82 13.71
N LEU A 482 -3.35 27.14 13.80
CA LEU A 482 -4.12 27.78 12.72
C LEU A 482 -4.03 29.29 12.82
N GLY A 483 -4.07 29.85 14.02
CA GLY A 483 -3.82 31.28 14.21
C GLY A 483 -4.00 31.74 15.65
N PRO A 484 -3.80 33.04 15.94
CA PRO A 484 -3.47 34.08 14.96
C PRO A 484 -2.18 33.81 14.18
N ASP A 485 -2.18 34.07 12.88
CA ASP A 485 -1.03 33.82 12.00
C ASP A 485 -0.03 34.97 12.07
N GLU A 486 1.07 34.75 12.77
CA GLU A 486 2.15 35.73 12.98
C GLU A 486 2.84 36.17 11.68
N ALA A 487 2.66 35.43 10.58
CA ALA A 487 3.18 35.79 9.26
C ALA A 487 2.36 36.90 8.57
N VAL A 488 1.16 37.20 9.06
CA VAL A 488 0.28 38.25 8.52
C VAL A 488 0.43 39.51 9.36
N SER A 489 1.01 40.56 8.77
CA SER A 489 1.19 41.85 9.45
C SER A 489 -0.06 42.74 9.31
N GLY A 490 -0.55 43.30 10.42
CA GLY A 490 -1.59 44.34 10.43
C GLY A 490 -3.03 43.84 10.49
N ASP A 491 -3.25 42.51 10.50
CA ASP A 491 -4.56 41.90 10.78
C ASP A 491 -4.35 40.56 11.49
N SER A 492 -5.35 40.14 12.26
CA SER A 492 -5.30 38.91 13.05
C SER A 492 -6.12 37.84 12.36
N LEU A 493 -5.46 37.05 11.52
CA LEU A 493 -6.09 36.05 10.66
C LEU A 493 -5.74 34.63 11.10
N PHE A 494 -6.63 33.68 10.80
CA PHE A 494 -6.46 32.27 11.07
C PHE A 494 -6.41 31.50 9.75
N LYS A 495 -5.48 30.55 9.62
CA LYS A 495 -5.35 29.68 8.44
C LYS A 495 -6.56 28.79 8.32
N ILE A 496 -7.13 28.69 7.12
CA ILE A 496 -8.03 27.59 6.77
C ILE A 496 -7.18 26.30 6.87
N PRO A 497 -7.61 25.28 7.63
CA PRO A 497 -6.84 24.06 7.80
C PRO A 497 -6.46 23.46 6.45
N PRO A 498 -5.19 23.06 6.24
CA PRO A 498 -4.83 22.32 5.04
C PRO A 498 -5.55 20.97 5.03
N LYS A 499 -5.76 20.42 3.83
CA LYS A 499 -6.35 19.08 3.65
C LYS A 499 -5.58 18.06 4.50
N ASP A 500 -4.26 18.04 4.33
CA ASP A 500 -3.37 17.12 5.03
C ASP A 500 -2.60 17.86 6.15
N PRO A 501 -2.35 17.21 7.30
CA PRO A 501 -1.49 17.77 8.33
C PRO A 501 -0.03 17.83 7.83
N PRO A 502 0.87 18.54 8.53
CA PRO A 502 2.29 18.59 8.16
C PRO A 502 2.99 17.23 8.09
N ALA A 503 2.50 16.24 8.86
CA ALA A 503 2.96 14.85 8.84
C ALA A 503 1.88 13.94 9.45
N GLY A 504 1.89 12.65 9.08
CA GLY A 504 0.95 11.66 9.62
C GLY A 504 -0.50 11.99 9.27
N SER A 505 -1.42 11.81 10.23
CA SER A 505 -2.87 11.98 10.02
C SER A 505 -3.47 12.88 11.08
N TRP A 506 -4.52 13.64 10.74
CA TRP A 506 -5.27 14.42 11.74
C TRP A 506 -5.76 13.49 12.86
N ALA A 507 -5.58 13.91 14.12
CA ALA A 507 -5.89 13.06 15.27
C ALA A 507 -7.41 12.95 15.46
N PRO A 508 -7.96 11.79 15.85
CA PRO A 508 -9.37 11.63 16.18
C PRO A 508 -9.70 12.36 17.48
N GLN A 509 -9.90 13.68 17.37
CA GLN A 509 -10.49 14.58 18.37
C GLN A 509 -9.96 14.43 19.81
N LEU A 510 -8.63 14.42 20.00
CA LEU A 510 -7.97 14.36 21.33
C LEU A 510 -8.56 15.36 22.34
N ASN A 511 -8.95 16.54 21.86
CA ASN A 511 -9.83 17.47 22.55
C ASN A 511 -10.89 17.93 21.57
N ALA A 512 -12.07 17.29 21.57
CA ALA A 512 -13.12 17.58 20.58
C ALA A 512 -13.46 19.07 20.48
N ARG A 513 -13.64 19.78 21.62
CA ARG A 513 -13.94 21.22 21.61
C ARG A 513 -12.82 22.05 20.99
N ALA A 514 -11.56 21.78 21.34
CA ALA A 514 -10.44 22.56 20.82
C ALA A 514 -10.13 22.23 19.36
N ASN A 515 -10.25 20.95 18.97
CA ASN A 515 -9.93 20.48 17.63
C ASN A 515 -10.98 20.92 16.59
N THR A 516 -12.21 21.23 16.99
CA THR A 516 -13.28 21.70 16.08
C THR A 516 -13.50 23.21 16.13
N ALA A 517 -13.01 23.90 17.17
CA ALA A 517 -13.13 25.35 17.30
C ALA A 517 -12.45 26.08 16.14
N SER A 518 -13.10 27.13 15.66
CA SER A 518 -12.54 28.09 14.71
C SER A 518 -12.22 29.44 15.37
N ALA A 519 -12.78 29.73 16.54
CA ALA A 519 -12.42 30.89 17.36
C ALA A 519 -12.84 30.63 18.81
N TYR A 520 -12.40 31.50 19.72
CA TYR A 520 -12.82 31.52 21.11
C TYR A 520 -13.32 32.91 21.48
N LEU A 521 -14.52 32.97 22.06
CA LEU A 521 -15.10 34.20 22.62
C LEU A 521 -15.56 33.92 24.06
N TRP A 522 -15.06 34.66 25.04
CA TRP A 522 -15.25 34.34 26.46
C TRP A 522 -16.19 35.31 27.18
N SER A 523 -17.33 34.79 27.63
CA SER A 523 -18.30 35.47 28.49
C SER A 523 -18.20 34.92 29.93
N GLY A 524 -17.42 35.57 30.80
CA GLY A 524 -17.33 35.16 32.22
C GLY A 524 -16.00 35.45 32.93
N SER A 525 -15.96 35.12 34.24
CA SER A 525 -14.81 35.34 35.13
C SER A 525 -13.75 34.23 35.00
N ARG A 526 -12.70 34.47 34.21
CA ARG A 526 -11.41 33.78 34.36
C ARG A 526 -10.27 34.79 34.17
N THR A 527 -9.18 34.57 34.90
CA THR A 527 -8.17 35.59 35.24
C THR A 527 -7.09 35.86 34.16
N GLU A 528 -7.29 35.40 32.92
CA GLU A 528 -6.22 35.38 31.89
C GLU A 528 -6.63 35.90 30.50
N TYR A 529 -7.90 36.23 30.25
CA TYR A 529 -8.40 36.75 28.96
C TYR A 529 -9.32 37.96 29.16
N ALA A 530 -9.49 38.79 28.12
CA ALA A 530 -10.35 39.95 28.23
C ALA A 530 -11.82 39.49 28.32
N ARG A 531 -12.50 40.02 29.32
CA ARG A 531 -13.90 39.72 29.60
C ARG A 531 -14.77 40.57 28.69
N ILE A 532 -15.63 39.94 27.88
CA ILE A 532 -16.72 40.67 27.22
C ILE A 532 -17.87 40.91 28.24
N PRO A 533 -18.42 42.13 28.34
CA PRO A 533 -19.56 42.43 29.20
C PRO A 533 -20.83 41.66 28.80
N ASP A 534 -21.80 41.56 29.72
CA ASP A 534 -23.10 40.97 29.38
C ASP A 534 -23.84 41.85 28.35
N GLY A 535 -24.49 41.24 27.35
CA GLY A 535 -25.21 41.99 26.33
C GLY A 535 -25.61 41.14 25.12
N LEU A 536 -26.22 41.80 24.13
CA LEU A 536 -26.50 41.20 22.82
C LEU A 536 -25.28 41.44 21.91
N TYR A 537 -24.88 40.42 21.18
CA TYR A 537 -23.69 40.44 20.34
C TYR A 537 -24.00 39.90 18.95
N GLU A 538 -23.34 40.49 17.96
CA GLU A 538 -23.24 39.92 16.62
C GLU A 538 -21.87 39.26 16.46
N LEU A 539 -21.84 38.11 15.80
CA LEU A 539 -20.60 37.45 15.37
C LEU A 539 -20.54 37.49 13.84
N LYS A 540 -19.34 37.73 13.31
CA LYS A 540 -19.07 37.83 11.89
C LYS A 540 -17.92 36.92 11.50
N LEU A 541 -18.13 36.08 10.49
CA LEU A 541 -17.10 35.26 9.86
C LEU A 541 -16.78 35.84 8.48
N GLU A 542 -15.49 36.09 8.23
CA GLU A 542 -14.98 36.58 6.96
C GLU A 542 -13.85 35.67 6.46
N LEU A 543 -13.76 35.48 5.13
CA LEU A 543 -12.70 34.72 4.48
C LEU A 543 -11.76 35.65 3.71
N PHE A 544 -10.47 35.32 3.69
CA PHE A 544 -9.41 36.13 3.12
C PHE A 544 -8.45 35.31 2.27
N GLN A 545 -7.96 35.93 1.21
CA GLN A 545 -6.80 35.49 0.47
C GLN A 545 -5.61 36.29 0.97
N VAL A 546 -4.58 35.57 1.41
CA VAL A 546 -3.28 36.15 1.75
C VAL A 546 -2.26 35.69 0.71
N SER A 547 -1.67 36.63 -0.02
CA SER A 547 -0.64 36.37 -1.04
C SER A 547 0.43 37.45 -0.98
N GLY A 548 1.69 37.06 -0.74
CA GLY A 548 2.81 38.01 -0.67
C GLY A 548 2.63 39.14 0.35
N GLY A 549 1.92 38.89 1.46
CA GLY A 549 1.59 39.88 2.48
C GLY A 549 0.38 40.78 2.17
N THR A 550 -0.20 40.67 0.97
CA THR A 550 -1.46 41.36 0.63
C THR A 550 -2.65 40.56 1.15
N ILE A 551 -3.56 41.25 1.85
CA ILE A 551 -4.78 40.68 2.42
C ILE A 551 -5.98 41.18 1.61
N THR A 552 -6.72 40.25 1.01
CA THR A 552 -7.92 40.55 0.23
C THR A 552 -9.09 39.73 0.75
N ARG A 553 -10.23 40.37 1.04
CA ARG A 553 -11.46 39.65 1.41
C ARG A 553 -11.99 38.87 0.20
N VAL A 554 -12.32 37.61 0.40
CA VAL A 554 -12.85 36.72 -0.64
C VAL A 554 -14.38 36.89 -0.74
N LYS A 555 -14.89 36.88 -1.97
CA LYS A 555 -16.32 36.95 -2.31
C LYS A 555 -16.78 35.64 -2.94
N ASP A 556 -18.08 35.51 -3.23
CA ASP A 556 -18.69 34.33 -3.87
C ASP A 556 -18.47 33.02 -3.10
N VAL A 557 -18.75 33.06 -1.79
CA VAL A 557 -18.72 31.91 -0.88
C VAL A 557 -20.16 31.55 -0.51
N ASP A 558 -20.51 30.29 -0.67
CA ASP A 558 -21.81 29.76 -0.26
C ASP A 558 -21.75 29.33 1.21
N PHE A 559 -22.58 29.92 2.06
CA PHE A 559 -22.67 29.53 3.47
C PHE A 559 -23.85 28.59 3.69
N GLU A 560 -23.58 27.50 4.41
CA GLU A 560 -24.59 26.53 4.83
C GLU A 560 -24.59 26.38 6.35
N ILE A 561 -25.75 26.03 6.90
CA ILE A 561 -25.95 25.80 8.33
C ILE A 561 -26.81 24.54 8.52
N PRO A 562 -26.80 23.92 9.71
CA PRO A 562 -27.71 22.83 10.03
C PRO A 562 -29.17 23.27 9.96
N PRO A 563 -30.11 22.36 9.70
CA PRO A 563 -31.53 22.68 9.68
C PRO A 563 -32.02 23.04 11.09
N SER A 564 -33.00 23.95 11.19
CA SER A 564 -33.48 24.50 12.47
C SER A 564 -34.26 23.49 13.32
N ASN A 565 -34.75 22.40 12.72
CA ASN A 565 -35.52 21.35 13.39
C ASN A 565 -34.66 20.31 14.12
N VAL A 566 -33.33 20.39 14.05
CA VAL A 566 -32.41 19.45 14.73
C VAL A 566 -31.62 20.18 15.81
N ALA A 567 -31.65 19.68 17.05
CA ALA A 567 -30.86 20.23 18.15
C ALA A 567 -29.44 19.66 18.17
N ALA A 568 -28.47 20.46 18.62
CA ALA A 568 -27.14 19.98 18.95
C ALA A 568 -27.09 19.49 20.43
N PRO A 569 -26.21 18.53 20.79
CA PRO A 569 -25.37 17.74 19.89
C PRO A 569 -26.22 16.90 18.93
N PHE A 570 -25.80 16.84 17.66
CA PHE A 570 -26.60 16.18 16.63
C PHE A 570 -26.73 14.68 16.92
N PRO A 571 -27.93 14.08 16.75
CA PRO A 571 -28.14 12.65 16.99
C PRO A 571 -27.27 11.80 16.07
N THR A 572 -26.86 10.62 16.56
CA THR A 572 -26.01 9.69 15.79
C THR A 572 -26.80 8.80 14.82
N ASP A 573 -28.12 8.79 14.94
CA ASP A 573 -29.08 7.96 14.20
C ASP A 573 -29.92 8.77 13.20
N THR A 574 -29.58 10.04 12.98
CA THR A 574 -30.32 10.96 12.10
C THR A 574 -29.41 11.53 11.03
N ASP A 575 -29.82 11.43 9.77
CA ASP A 575 -29.13 12.07 8.65
C ASP A 575 -29.23 13.60 8.77
N LEU A 576 -28.09 14.28 8.82
CA LEU A 576 -28.01 15.73 8.88
C LEU A 576 -27.66 16.29 7.49
N THR A 577 -28.63 16.91 6.82
CA THR A 577 -28.38 17.64 5.56
C THR A 577 -28.31 19.13 5.85
N LEU A 578 -27.17 19.78 5.52
CA LEU A 578 -27.04 21.22 5.65
C LEU A 578 -27.96 21.95 4.67
N VAL A 579 -28.41 23.13 5.06
CA VAL A 579 -29.25 24.02 4.26
C VAL A 579 -28.53 25.35 4.03
N ASN A 580 -28.88 26.07 2.97
CA ASN A 580 -28.35 27.41 2.73
C ASN A 580 -28.62 28.31 3.94
N ALA A 581 -27.61 29.11 4.31
CA ALA A 581 -27.77 30.11 5.36
C ALA A 581 -28.87 31.14 4.96
N PRO A 582 -29.78 31.50 5.87
CA PRO A 582 -30.76 32.55 5.65
C PRO A 582 -30.10 33.86 5.21
N GLU A 583 -30.76 34.62 4.32
CA GLU A 583 -30.26 35.93 3.84
C GLU A 583 -29.94 36.89 4.98
N ALA A 584 -30.66 36.82 6.10
CA ALA A 584 -30.41 37.66 7.27
C ALA A 584 -29.04 37.41 7.94
N TYR A 585 -28.36 36.30 7.64
CA TYR A 585 -27.04 35.97 8.17
C TYR A 585 -25.91 36.34 7.21
N LEU A 586 -26.25 36.72 5.97
CA LEU A 586 -25.29 37.00 4.91
C LEU A 586 -24.98 38.49 4.83
N ILE A 587 -23.70 38.82 4.72
CA ILE A 587 -23.24 40.18 4.44
C ILE A 587 -23.08 40.31 2.93
N ARG A 588 -24.00 41.01 2.28
CA ARG A 588 -23.87 41.38 0.87
C ARG A 588 -23.29 42.79 0.78
N GLU A 589 -22.06 42.91 0.29
CA GLU A 589 -21.56 44.20 -0.19
C GLU A 589 -22.13 44.42 -1.59
N GLY A 590 -22.85 45.53 -1.79
CA GLY A 590 -23.40 45.94 -3.08
C GLY A 590 -22.34 46.35 -4.10
#